data_AF-A0A7S3MAU2-F1
#
_entry.id   AF-A0A7S3MAU2-F1
#
_cell.length_a   1.000
_cell.length_b   1.000
_cell.length_c   1.000
_cell.angle_alpha   90.00
_cell.angle_beta   90.00
_cell.angle_gamma   90.00
#
_symmetry.space_group_name_H-M   'P 1'
#
loop_
_entity.id
_entity.type
_entity.pdbx_description
1 polymer ?
#
loop_
_entity_poly.entity_id
_entity_poly.type
_entity_poly.pdbx_seq_one_letter_code
_entity_poly.pdbx_strand_id
1 'polypeptide(L)'
;TLAQHTDWVRSASFSPDGLFVASASHDGTARIWSAETGRCLLTLSGHSDWVGAAFFSSDSRLLVTASYDGTARLWSALSGESIHVLVGNTDWVRAAACSPRGSGSSGGSGGADDADRRPAADAVLLAG
;
A
#
# COMPACT_ATOMS: atom_id res chain seq x y z
N THR A 1 -21.75 -2.48 1.37
CA THR A 1 -20.59 -3.33 0.99
C THR A 1 -19.70 -2.51 0.06
N LEU A 2 -18.41 -2.40 0.36
CA LEU A 2 -17.41 -1.70 -0.48
C LEU A 2 -17.08 -2.56 -1.73
N ALA A 3 -18.12 -2.96 -2.48
CA ALA A 3 -18.06 -3.92 -3.56
C ALA A 3 -17.49 -3.29 -4.84
N GLN A 4 -16.21 -2.92 -4.80
CA GLN A 4 -15.49 -2.46 -6.00
C GLN A 4 -14.15 -3.14 -6.22
N HIS A 5 -13.47 -3.63 -5.18
CA HIS A 5 -12.34 -4.53 -5.41
C HIS A 5 -12.85 -5.85 -5.97
N THR A 6 -12.20 -6.33 -7.03
CA THR A 6 -12.57 -7.59 -7.72
C THR A 6 -11.81 -8.79 -7.16
N ASP A 7 -10.92 -8.56 -6.20
CA ASP A 7 -10.11 -9.57 -5.51
C ASP A 7 -9.85 -9.15 -4.04
N TRP A 8 -9.04 -9.92 -3.31
CA TRP A 8 -8.73 -9.71 -1.90
C TRP A 8 -8.09 -8.36 -1.62
N VAL A 9 -8.65 -7.67 -0.63
CA VAL A 9 -8.06 -6.49 -0.03
C VAL A 9 -6.97 -6.95 0.94
N ARG A 10 -5.70 -6.60 0.66
CA ARG A 10 -4.54 -6.98 1.48
C ARG A 10 -4.34 -6.05 2.67
N SER A 11 -4.66 -4.77 2.51
CA SER A 11 -4.45 -3.74 3.51
C SER A 11 -5.45 -2.60 3.37
N ALA A 12 -5.78 -1.96 4.50
CA ALA A 12 -6.51 -0.71 4.55
C ALA A 12 -6.01 0.18 5.70
N SER A 13 -5.90 1.49 5.46
CA SER A 13 -5.44 2.47 6.46
C SER A 13 -6.19 3.79 6.32
N PHE A 14 -6.41 4.48 7.44
CA PHE A 14 -6.86 5.87 7.43
C PHE A 14 -5.74 6.80 6.97
N SER A 15 -6.13 7.93 6.37
CA SER A 15 -5.25 9.11 6.25
C SER A 15 -5.01 9.74 7.62
N PRO A 16 -3.88 10.43 7.83
CA PRO A 16 -3.61 11.15 9.07
C PRO A 16 -4.67 12.18 9.46
N ASP A 17 -5.30 12.84 8.49
CA ASP A 17 -6.41 13.78 8.74
C ASP A 17 -7.76 13.08 9.04
N GLY A 18 -7.82 11.75 8.90
CA GLY A 18 -9.01 10.94 9.14
C GLY A 18 -10.12 11.10 8.10
N LEU A 19 -9.91 11.87 7.02
CA LEU A 19 -10.92 12.13 6.00
C LEU A 19 -11.03 11.00 4.98
N PHE A 20 -9.96 10.24 4.82
CA PHE A 20 -9.84 9.21 3.80
C PHE A 20 -9.45 7.85 4.37
N VAL A 21 -9.80 6.82 3.63
CA VAL A 21 -9.25 5.46 3.79
C VAL A 21 -8.58 5.09 2.48
N ALA A 22 -7.39 4.49 2.54
CA ALA A 22 -6.76 3.84 1.41
C ALA A 22 -6.88 2.33 1.57
N SER A 23 -7.11 1.62 0.47
CA SER A 23 -7.04 0.16 0.42
C SER A 23 -6.15 -0.32 -0.71
N ALA A 24 -5.48 -1.45 -0.52
CA ALA A 24 -4.64 -2.11 -1.51
C ALA A 24 -5.16 -3.54 -1.77
N SER A 25 -5.15 -3.97 -3.04
CA SER A 25 -5.80 -5.22 -3.45
C SER A 25 -4.97 -6.06 -4.43
N HIS A 26 -5.26 -7.36 -4.43
CA HIS A 26 -4.76 -8.31 -5.42
C HIS A 26 -5.29 -8.04 -6.84
N ASP A 27 -6.33 -7.23 -7.00
CA ASP A 27 -6.81 -6.82 -8.33
C ASP A 27 -5.87 -5.83 -9.06
N GLY A 28 -4.68 -5.55 -8.49
CA GLY A 28 -3.70 -4.63 -9.06
C GLY A 28 -4.06 -3.16 -8.86
N THR A 29 -5.05 -2.85 -8.02
CA THR A 29 -5.46 -1.48 -7.72
C THR A 29 -5.31 -1.13 -6.25
N ALA A 30 -5.07 0.15 -6.00
CA ALA A 30 -5.40 0.77 -4.74
C ALA A 30 -6.62 1.67 -4.91
N ARG A 31 -7.36 1.93 -3.83
CA ARG A 31 -8.52 2.82 -3.85
C ARG A 31 -8.46 3.79 -2.68
N ILE A 32 -9.00 4.99 -2.89
CA ILE A 32 -9.21 5.99 -1.85
C ILE A 32 -10.71 6.15 -1.63
N TRP A 33 -11.12 6.13 -0.38
CA TRP A 33 -12.50 6.18 0.06
C TRP A 33 -12.71 7.38 0.99
N SER A 34 -13.91 7.95 0.97
CA SER A 34 -14.34 8.89 2.00
C SER A 34 -14.58 8.13 3.30
N ALA A 35 -13.91 8.53 4.38
CA ALA A 35 -14.11 7.94 5.71
C ALA A 35 -15.51 8.21 6.26
N GLU A 36 -16.07 9.38 5.95
CA GLU A 36 -17.41 9.79 6.39
C GLU A 36 -18.52 8.98 5.72
N THR A 37 -18.44 8.82 4.40
CA THR A 37 -19.54 8.25 3.60
C THR A 37 -19.32 6.80 3.19
N GLY A 38 -18.10 6.28 3.32
CA GLY A 38 -17.69 4.97 2.83
C GLY A 38 -17.71 4.85 1.30
N ARG A 39 -17.83 5.96 0.56
CA ARG A 39 -17.85 5.96 -0.91
C ARG A 39 -16.44 5.93 -1.48
N CYS A 40 -16.25 5.18 -2.56
CA CYS A 40 -15.00 5.23 -3.31
C CYS A 40 -14.92 6.58 -4.02
N LEU A 41 -13.81 7.28 -3.81
CA LEU A 41 -13.51 8.54 -4.46
C LEU A 41 -12.61 8.31 -5.66
N LEU A 42 -11.56 7.48 -5.50
CA LEU A 42 -10.54 7.28 -6.52
C LEU A 42 -10.16 5.81 -6.64
N THR A 43 -9.90 5.38 -7.87
CA THR A 43 -9.29 4.08 -8.20
C THR A 43 -7.92 4.35 -8.81
N LEU A 44 -6.88 3.89 -8.13
CA LEU A 44 -5.48 4.08 -8.50
C LEU A 44 -5.03 2.83 -9.27
N SER A 45 -5.28 2.86 -10.58
CA SER A 45 -4.94 1.80 -11.51
C SER A 45 -3.61 2.08 -12.21
N GLY A 46 -2.81 1.05 -12.41
CA GLY A 46 -1.57 1.16 -13.18
C GLY A 46 -0.52 0.10 -12.84
N HIS A 47 -0.63 -0.52 -11.67
CA HIS A 47 0.18 -1.69 -11.35
C HIS A 47 -0.21 -2.87 -12.23
N SER A 48 0.78 -3.65 -12.64
CA SER A 48 0.56 -4.86 -13.46
C SER A 48 0.43 -6.14 -12.64
N ASP A 49 0.57 -6.03 -11.32
CA ASP A 49 0.48 -7.13 -10.35
C ASP A 49 -0.09 -6.60 -9.02
N TRP A 50 -0.30 -7.49 -8.05
CA TRP A 50 -0.94 -7.22 -6.77
C TRP A 50 -0.38 -5.99 -6.08
N VAL A 51 -1.26 -5.17 -5.49
CA VAL A 51 -0.85 -4.08 -4.62
C VAL A 51 -0.83 -4.60 -3.19
N GLY A 52 0.36 -4.69 -2.62
CA GLY A 52 0.54 -5.22 -1.27
C GLY A 52 0.24 -4.19 -0.18
N ALA A 53 0.47 -2.91 -0.46
CA ALA A 53 0.31 -1.86 0.53
C ALA A 53 0.02 -0.49 -0.09
N ALA A 54 -0.65 0.37 0.68
CA ALA A 54 -0.95 1.76 0.36
C ALA A 54 -0.81 2.63 1.62
N PHE A 55 -0.08 3.73 1.53
CA PHE A 55 0.24 4.61 2.66
C PHE A 55 0.09 6.08 2.30
N PHE A 56 -0.55 6.86 3.17
CA PHE A 56 -0.64 8.31 3.02
C PHE A 56 0.64 9.01 3.50
N SER A 57 0.95 10.15 2.90
CA SER A 57 1.86 11.12 3.50
C SER A 57 1.30 11.68 4.81
N SER A 58 2.16 12.21 5.67
CA SER A 58 1.80 12.88 6.93
C SER A 58 0.78 14.01 6.73
N ASP A 59 0.83 14.70 5.59
CA ASP A 59 -0.09 15.78 5.22
C ASP A 59 -1.36 15.31 4.49
N SER A 60 -1.54 13.99 4.32
CA SER A 60 -2.68 13.35 3.64
C SER A 60 -2.88 13.71 2.16
N ARG A 61 -1.93 14.43 1.53
CA ARG A 61 -2.05 14.86 0.12
C ARG A 61 -1.51 13.87 -0.88
N LEU A 62 -0.60 13.00 -0.45
CA LEU A 62 0.03 12.01 -1.30
C LEU A 62 -0.30 10.61 -0.80
N LEU A 63 -0.29 9.66 -1.71
CA LEU A 63 -0.37 8.24 -1.40
C LEU A 63 0.76 7.52 -2.13
N VAL A 64 1.45 6.62 -1.42
CA VAL A 64 2.40 5.68 -2.02
C VAL A 64 1.77 4.29 -2.04
N THR A 65 1.82 3.63 -3.18
CA THR A 65 1.46 2.20 -3.32
C THR A 65 2.70 1.39 -3.64
N ALA A 66 2.77 0.17 -3.09
CA ALA A 66 3.83 -0.79 -3.38
C ALA A 66 3.21 -2.07 -3.96
N SER A 67 3.76 -2.55 -5.07
CA SER A 67 3.23 -3.70 -5.82
C SER A 67 4.26 -4.79 -6.00
N TYR A 68 3.74 -6.00 -6.23
CA TYR A 68 4.50 -7.18 -6.63
C TYR A 68 5.10 -7.04 -8.05
N ASP A 69 4.69 -6.02 -8.82
CA ASP A 69 5.27 -5.69 -10.13
C ASP A 69 6.69 -5.07 -10.06
N GLY A 70 7.25 -4.95 -8.84
CA GLY A 70 8.58 -4.37 -8.60
C GLY A 70 8.59 -2.84 -8.59
N THR A 71 7.42 -2.20 -8.65
CA THR A 71 7.29 -0.74 -8.62
C THR A 71 6.59 -0.26 -7.36
N ALA A 72 6.99 0.92 -6.91
CA ALA A 72 6.18 1.77 -6.06
C ALA A 72 5.66 2.94 -6.89
N ARG A 73 4.45 3.41 -6.62
CA ARG A 73 3.86 4.56 -7.32
C ARG A 73 3.45 5.62 -6.33
N LEU A 74 3.76 6.87 -6.66
CA LEU A 74 3.34 8.04 -5.91
C LEU A 74 2.12 8.65 -6.61
N TRP A 75 1.07 8.88 -5.84
CA TRP A 75 -0.21 9.39 -6.32
C TRP A 75 -0.58 10.67 -5.58
N SER A 76 -1.29 11.54 -6.28
CA SER A 76 -2.07 12.61 -5.65
C SER A 76 -3.30 11.99 -4.98
N ALA A 77 -3.46 12.17 -3.67
CA ALA A 77 -4.63 11.67 -2.93
C ALA A 77 -5.91 12.42 -3.29
N LEU A 78 -5.79 13.63 -3.87
CA LEU A 78 -6.93 14.47 -4.25
C LEU A 78 -7.41 14.18 -5.68
N SER A 79 -6.50 14.00 -6.63
CA SER A 79 -6.84 13.78 -8.04
C SER A 79 -6.77 12.31 -8.47
N GLY A 80 -6.04 11.47 -7.74
CA GLY A 80 -5.78 10.08 -8.12
C GLY A 80 -4.77 9.93 -9.25
N GLU A 81 -4.11 11.02 -9.65
CA GLU A 81 -3.11 10.98 -10.71
C GLU A 81 -1.79 10.38 -10.21
N SER A 82 -1.19 9.53 -11.04
CA SER A 82 0.16 9.00 -10.83
C SER A 82 1.18 10.10 -11.10
N ILE A 83 1.89 10.54 -10.06
CA ILE A 83 2.94 11.56 -10.15
C ILE A 83 4.26 10.92 -10.57
N HIS A 84 4.64 9.82 -9.91
CA HIS A 84 5.89 9.12 -10.18
C HIS A 84 5.73 7.60 -10.10
N VAL A 85 6.48 6.91 -10.94
CA VAL A 85 6.70 5.46 -10.84
C VAL A 85 8.14 5.25 -10.40
N LEU A 86 8.31 4.72 -9.21
CA LEU A 86 9.58 4.37 -8.61
C LEU A 86 9.86 2.90 -8.92
N VAL A 87 10.80 2.65 -9.83
CA VAL A 87 11.22 1.30 -10.17
C VAL A 87 12.30 0.89 -9.18
N GLY A 88 11.96 -0.02 -8.27
CA GLY A 88 12.92 -0.60 -7.36
C GLY A 88 13.60 -1.79 -8.02
N ASN A 89 14.91 -1.70 -8.28
CA ASN A 89 15.69 -2.92 -8.34
C ASN A 89 15.52 -3.59 -6.96
N THR A 90 15.15 -4.87 -6.96
CA THR A 90 14.70 -5.72 -5.84
C THR A 90 15.52 -5.70 -4.54
N ASP A 91 16.63 -4.98 -4.49
CA ASP A 91 17.52 -4.84 -3.35
C ASP A 91 17.18 -3.67 -2.42
N TRP A 92 16.56 -2.58 -2.90
CA TRP A 92 16.34 -1.39 -2.06
C TRP A 92 15.32 -1.62 -0.94
N VAL A 93 14.38 -2.53 -1.17
CA VAL A 93 13.33 -2.85 -0.19
C VAL A 93 13.88 -3.72 0.97
N ARG A 94 15.07 -4.34 0.83
CA ARG A 94 15.73 -5.07 1.93
C ARG A 94 16.57 -4.17 2.84
N ALA A 95 17.14 -3.09 2.31
CA ALA A 95 18.07 -2.24 3.05
C ALA A 95 17.37 -1.30 4.07
N ALA A 96 16.09 -0.99 3.87
CA ALA A 96 15.33 -0.19 4.85
C ALA A 96 14.98 -0.97 6.14
N ALA A 97 15.09 -2.30 6.12
CA ALA A 97 14.71 -3.18 7.23
C ALA A 97 15.86 -3.47 8.23
N CYS A 98 17.12 -3.17 7.92
CA CYS A 98 18.24 -3.42 8.81
C CYS A 98 18.59 -2.18 9.66
N SER A 99 17.77 -1.93 10.68
CA SER A 99 18.19 -1.27 11.92
C SER A 99 17.69 -2.08 13.11
N PRO A 100 18.51 -2.99 13.68
CA PRO A 100 18.08 -3.83 14.78
C PRO A 100 18.35 -3.11 16.12
N ARG A 101 17.29 -2.76 16.85
CA ARG A 101 17.31 -2.78 18.32
C ARG A 101 15.98 -3.28 18.88
N GLY A 102 16.01 -4.48 19.45
CA GLY A 102 15.06 -4.92 20.48
C GLY A 102 14.12 -6.06 20.11
N SER A 103 14.65 -7.29 20.14
CA SER A 103 14.03 -8.58 20.50
C SER A 103 12.54 -8.68 20.82
N GLY A 104 11.87 -9.68 20.22
CA GLY A 104 10.70 -10.35 20.81
C GLY A 104 9.92 -11.20 19.80
N SER A 105 10.13 -12.52 19.79
CA SER A 105 9.37 -13.46 18.96
C SER A 105 8.03 -13.84 19.60
N SER A 106 6.97 -13.93 18.79
CA SER A 106 5.96 -15.01 18.79
C SER A 106 5.05 -14.72 17.57
N GLY A 107 4.76 -15.63 16.64
CA GLY A 107 4.35 -17.01 16.79
C GLY A 107 2.86 -17.09 16.45
N GLY A 108 2.51 -17.46 15.21
CA GLY A 108 1.11 -17.59 14.78
C GLY A 108 0.98 -18.08 13.34
N SER A 109 0.79 -19.40 13.20
CA SER A 109 0.60 -20.15 11.95
C SER A 109 -0.83 -20.03 11.40
N GLY A 110 -0.98 -19.86 10.08
CA GLY A 110 -2.22 -20.14 9.36
C GLY A 110 -2.21 -19.67 7.90
N GLY A 111 -2.26 -20.63 6.95
CA GLY A 111 -2.44 -20.40 5.50
C GLY A 111 -1.18 -20.62 4.67
N ALA A 112 -1.03 -21.81 4.09
CA ALA A 112 0.12 -22.21 3.29
C ALA A 112 -0.25 -22.25 1.79
N ASP A 113 -0.10 -21.10 1.11
CA ASP A 113 -0.23 -21.00 -0.35
C ASP A 113 0.39 -19.74 -1.00
N ASP A 114 1.01 -18.81 -0.26
CA ASP A 114 1.56 -17.55 -0.82
C ASP A 114 3.04 -17.28 -0.43
N ALA A 115 3.85 -18.33 -0.30
CA ALA A 115 5.26 -18.22 0.07
C ALA A 115 6.16 -18.25 -1.18
N ASP A 116 6.65 -17.08 -1.64
CA ASP A 116 8.11 -16.81 -1.85
C ASP A 116 8.42 -15.51 -2.62
N ARG A 117 7.46 -14.61 -2.87
CA ARG A 117 7.75 -13.25 -3.34
C ARG A 117 7.10 -12.22 -2.44
N ARG A 118 7.62 -12.03 -1.23
CA ARG A 118 7.20 -10.90 -0.39
C ARG A 118 7.87 -9.62 -0.93
N PRO A 119 7.19 -8.69 -1.63
CA PRO A 119 7.68 -7.32 -1.65
C PRO A 119 7.68 -6.88 -0.19
N ALA A 120 8.79 -6.30 0.27
CA ALA A 120 8.91 -5.90 1.66
C ALA A 120 7.80 -4.89 1.96
N ALA A 121 6.78 -5.35 2.67
CA ALA A 121 5.63 -4.57 3.11
C ALA A 121 5.99 -3.61 4.26
N ASP A 122 7.28 -3.45 4.56
CA ASP A 122 7.83 -2.44 5.45
C ASP A 122 8.32 -1.25 4.60
N ALA A 123 7.41 -0.60 3.88
CA ALA A 123 7.68 0.70 3.30
C ALA A 123 7.84 1.71 4.45
N VAL A 124 9.08 1.86 4.90
CA VAL A 124 9.51 2.86 5.88
C VAL A 124 9.04 4.25 5.41
N LEU A 125 8.37 4.92 6.35
CA LEU A 125 7.98 6.33 6.36
C LEU A 125 8.95 7.23 5.58
N LEU A 126 8.50 7.73 4.42
CA LEU A 126 8.89 9.06 3.98
C LEU A 126 7.84 10.04 4.53
N ALA A 127 7.89 10.26 5.84
CA ALA A 127 7.34 11.44 6.46
C ALA A 127 8.49 12.43 6.62
N GLY A 128 8.62 13.32 5.62
CA GLY A 128 9.18 14.66 5.81
C GLY A 128 8.01 15.63 5.98
#